data_AF-A0A944V3S8-F1
#
_entry.id   AF-A0A944V3S8-F1
#
_cell.length_a   1.000
_cell.length_b   1.000
_cell.length_c   1.000
_cell.angle_alpha   90.00
_cell.angle_beta   90.00
_cell.angle_gamma   90.00
#
_symmetry.space_group_name_H-M   'P 1'
#
loop_
_entity.id
_entity.type
_entity.pdbx_description
1 polymer ?
#
loop_
_entity_poly.entity_id
_entity_poly.type
_entity_poly.pdbx_seq_one_letter_code
_entity_poly.pdbx_strand_id
1 'polypeptide(L)'
;MFNLFGNERKSKRLKKDALTIIRSDEVAYRSAHLKACAAMVAEYLGTFLPATPKIRTGPRSAISLKQRHRDARRRRDQVQLTAATLSIIYLRAREIGPLGAPTCEIIDNAMERWTGDPDAAPDAPPDPTRASASLTPK
;
A
#
# COMPACT_ATOMS: atom_id res chain seq x y z
N MET A 1 -21.52 -24.66 -3.11
CA MET A 1 -21.33 -23.64 -2.05
C MET A 1 -20.17 -24.04 -1.12
N PHE A 2 -18.91 -24.06 -1.59
CA PHE A 2 -17.76 -24.57 -0.80
C PHE A 2 -16.47 -23.72 -0.87
N ASN A 3 -16.54 -22.43 -1.26
CA ASN A 3 -15.35 -21.57 -1.36
C ASN A 3 -15.09 -20.67 -0.14
N LEU A 4 -15.99 -20.60 0.86
CA LEU A 4 -15.88 -19.62 1.95
C LEU A 4 -14.68 -19.88 2.88
N PHE A 5 -14.50 -21.13 3.33
CA PHE A 5 -13.39 -21.51 4.23
C PHE A 5 -12.01 -21.41 3.56
N GLY A 6 -11.94 -21.66 2.24
CA GLY A 6 -10.71 -21.48 1.45
C GLY A 6 -10.35 -20.00 1.29
N ASN A 7 -11.36 -19.15 1.04
CA ASN A 7 -11.18 -17.71 0.91
C ASN A 7 -10.79 -17.04 2.23
N GLU A 8 -11.30 -17.51 3.36
CA GLU A 8 -10.91 -16.97 4.67
C GLU A 8 -9.44 -17.23 4.97
N ARG A 9 -8.95 -18.47 4.81
CA ARG A 9 -7.52 -18.80 4.96
C ARG A 9 -6.66 -18.01 3.97
N LYS A 10 -7.11 -17.89 2.71
CA LYS A 10 -6.42 -17.11 1.68
C LYS A 10 -6.32 -15.63 2.08
N SER A 11 -7.41 -15.03 2.59
CA SER A 11 -7.43 -13.65 3.05
C SER A 11 -6.47 -13.40 4.22
N LYS A 12 -6.49 -14.28 5.24
CA LYS A 12 -5.58 -14.23 6.39
C LYS A 12 -4.12 -14.31 5.96
N ARG A 13 -3.81 -15.19 4.99
CA ARG A 13 -2.46 -15.32 4.44
C ARG A 13 -2.03 -14.06 3.69
N LEU A 14 -2.87 -13.53 2.80
CA LEU A 14 -2.58 -12.30 2.07
C LEU A 14 -2.34 -11.11 3.01
N LYS A 15 -3.16 -10.99 4.07
CA LYS A 15 -2.98 -9.99 5.12
C LYS A 15 -1.61 -10.12 5.82
N LYS A 16 -1.26 -11.34 6.23
CA LYS A 16 0.04 -11.62 6.88
C LYS A 16 1.21 -11.31 5.96
N ASP A 17 1.13 -11.73 4.69
CA ASP A 17 2.18 -11.52 3.70
C ASP A 17 2.38 -10.01 3.44
N ALA A 18 1.29 -9.24 3.26
CA ALA A 18 1.35 -7.78 3.10
C ALA A 18 2.03 -7.10 4.28
N LEU A 19 1.60 -7.41 5.51
CA LEU A 19 2.18 -6.83 6.73
C LEU A 19 3.67 -7.17 6.88
N THR A 20 4.07 -8.37 6.48
CA THR A 20 5.47 -8.81 6.58
C THR A 20 6.35 -8.00 5.62
N ILE A 21 5.90 -7.82 4.38
CA ILE A 21 6.63 -7.03 3.37
C ILE A 21 6.70 -5.56 3.79
N ILE A 22 5.57 -4.95 4.17
CA ILE A 22 5.51 -3.54 4.58
C ILE A 22 6.46 -3.27 5.73
N ARG A 23 6.41 -4.07 6.80
CA ARG A 23 7.29 -3.91 7.97
C ARG A 23 8.76 -4.13 7.62
N SER A 24 9.05 -5.14 6.80
CA SER A 24 10.41 -5.42 6.36
C SER A 24 11.00 -4.22 5.61
N ASP A 25 10.24 -3.62 4.71
CA ASP A 25 10.71 -2.50 3.90
C ASP A 25 10.81 -1.20 4.70
N GLU A 26 9.86 -0.95 5.61
CA GLU A 26 9.91 0.17 6.55
C GLU A 26 11.16 0.14 7.44
N VAL A 27 11.66 -1.05 7.79
CA VAL A 27 12.91 -1.22 8.56
C VAL A 27 14.14 -1.17 7.66
N ALA A 28 14.08 -1.74 6.46
CA ALA A 28 15.26 -1.92 5.61
C ALA A 28 15.62 -0.69 4.77
N TYR A 29 14.66 0.17 4.44
CA TYR A 29 14.85 1.23 3.45
C TYR A 29 14.47 2.62 3.95
N ARG A 30 15.07 3.64 3.34
CA ARG A 30 14.82 5.06 3.66
C ARG A 30 13.52 5.56 3.02
N SER A 31 12.99 6.68 3.53
CA SER A 31 11.76 7.33 3.05
C SER A 31 11.71 7.53 1.54
N ALA A 32 12.81 7.92 0.88
CA ALA A 32 12.88 8.08 -0.57
C ALA A 32 12.58 6.78 -1.35
N HIS A 33 13.03 5.63 -0.82
CA HIS A 33 12.75 4.32 -1.41
C HIS A 33 11.27 3.96 -1.24
N LEU A 34 10.73 4.17 -0.03
CA LEU A 34 9.32 3.89 0.27
C LEU A 34 8.38 4.76 -0.57
N LYS A 35 8.71 6.04 -0.76
CA LYS A 35 8.02 6.96 -1.68
C LYS A 35 8.00 6.42 -3.11
N ALA A 36 9.14 5.93 -3.61
CA ALA A 36 9.23 5.34 -4.94
C ALA A 36 8.39 4.05 -5.05
N CYS A 37 8.39 3.19 -4.02
CA CYS A 37 7.53 2.01 -3.96
C CYS A 37 6.06 2.40 -4.06
N ALA A 38 5.62 3.39 -3.26
CA ALA A 38 4.22 3.82 -3.24
C ALA A 38 3.76 4.40 -4.58
N ALA A 39 4.58 5.25 -5.21
CA ALA A 39 4.30 5.79 -6.53
C ALA A 39 4.12 4.68 -7.58
N MET A 40 5.00 3.67 -7.56
CA MET A 40 4.95 2.56 -8.51
C MET A 40 3.77 1.60 -8.25
N VAL A 41 3.38 1.39 -6.99
CA VAL A 41 2.15 0.65 -6.65
C VAL A 41 0.93 1.38 -7.22
N ALA A 42 0.85 2.70 -7.06
CA ALA A 42 -0.25 3.50 -7.61
C ALA A 42 -0.31 3.39 -9.14
N GLU A 43 0.83 3.43 -9.84
CA GLU A 43 0.89 3.23 -11.29
C GLU A 43 0.39 1.84 -11.71
N TYR A 44 0.85 0.79 -11.03
CA TYR A 44 0.43 -0.58 -11.32
C TYR A 44 -1.06 -0.77 -11.06
N LEU A 45 -1.56 -0.31 -9.91
CA LEU A 45 -2.97 -0.40 -9.60
C LEU A 45 -3.81 0.43 -10.57
N GLY A 46 -3.40 1.65 -10.93
CA GLY A 46 -4.08 2.47 -11.94
C GLY A 46 -4.15 1.82 -13.32
N THR A 47 -3.16 0.99 -13.68
CA THR A 47 -3.18 0.22 -14.93
C THR A 47 -4.17 -0.95 -14.89
N PHE A 48 -4.42 -1.55 -13.72
CA PHE A 48 -5.21 -2.79 -13.59
C PHE A 48 -6.59 -2.61 -12.94
N LEU A 49 -6.82 -1.50 -12.24
CA LEU A 49 -8.12 -1.09 -11.73
C LEU A 49 -8.84 -0.39 -12.87
N PRO A 50 -9.90 -0.97 -13.45
CA PRO A 50 -10.55 -0.33 -14.58
C PRO A 50 -11.33 0.90 -14.08
N ALA A 51 -11.19 2.03 -14.77
CA ALA A 51 -11.98 3.24 -14.48
C ALA A 51 -13.51 3.02 -14.66
N THR A 52 -13.91 1.90 -15.27
CA THR A 52 -15.30 1.48 -15.49
C THR A 52 -15.42 -0.06 -15.44
N PRO A 53 -16.54 -0.64 -14.96
CA PRO A 53 -16.63 -2.07 -14.62
C PRO A 53 -16.66 -3.06 -15.82
N LYS A 54 -16.26 -2.66 -17.03
CA LYS A 54 -16.48 -3.46 -18.25
C LYS A 54 -15.25 -4.09 -18.92
N ILE A 55 -14.04 -3.85 -18.43
CA ILE A 55 -12.85 -4.45 -19.03
C ILE A 55 -12.40 -5.62 -18.15
N ARG A 56 -12.75 -6.85 -18.58
CA ARG A 56 -12.12 -8.06 -18.06
C ARG A 56 -10.64 -8.01 -18.45
N THR A 57 -9.78 -7.66 -17.52
CA THR A 57 -8.32 -7.73 -17.71
C THR A 57 -7.93 -9.20 -17.87
N GLY A 58 -7.77 -9.63 -19.12
CA GLY A 58 -7.50 -11.03 -19.47
C GLY A 58 -6.09 -11.49 -19.08
N PRO A 59 -5.77 -12.78 -19.33
CA PRO A 59 -4.51 -13.45 -18.91
C PRO A 59 -3.19 -12.74 -19.29
N ARG A 60 -3.22 -11.80 -20.25
CA ARG A 60 -2.05 -11.02 -20.69
C ARG A 60 -1.53 -10.05 -19.62
N SER A 61 -2.39 -9.48 -18.76
CA SER A 61 -1.95 -8.59 -17.67
C SER A 61 -1.13 -9.33 -16.62
N ALA A 62 -1.58 -10.53 -16.25
CA ALA A 62 -0.89 -11.40 -15.29
C ALA A 62 0.45 -11.93 -15.84
N ILE A 63 0.56 -12.15 -17.16
CA ILE A 63 1.82 -12.56 -17.82
C ILE A 63 2.81 -11.40 -17.83
N SER A 64 2.37 -10.18 -18.17
CA SER A 64 3.22 -8.99 -18.18
C SER A 64 3.79 -8.67 -16.80
N LEU A 65 2.99 -8.81 -15.74
CA LEU A 65 3.41 -8.54 -14.37
C LEU A 65 4.41 -9.59 -13.85
N LYS A 66 4.23 -10.87 -14.21
CA LYS A 66 5.19 -11.94 -13.88
C LYS A 66 6.54 -11.73 -14.57
N GLN A 67 6.53 -11.20 -15.80
CA GLN A 67 7.75 -10.91 -16.55
C GLN A 67 8.48 -9.71 -15.96
N ARG A 68 7.76 -8.64 -15.62
CA ARG A 68 8.31 -7.49 -14.88
C ARG A 68 8.89 -7.90 -13.52
N HIS A 69 8.24 -8.79 -12.78
CA HIS A 69 8.78 -9.33 -11.52
C HIS A 69 10.08 -10.13 -11.74
N ARG A 70 10.17 -10.88 -12.85
CA ARG A 70 11.39 -11.62 -13.22
C ARG A 70 12.53 -10.67 -13.58
N ASP A 71 12.25 -9.62 -14.33
CA ASP A 71 13.22 -8.62 -14.75
C ASP A 71 13.69 -7.73 -13.59
N ALA A 72 12.78 -7.34 -12.68
CA ALA A 72 13.09 -6.63 -11.43
C ALA A 72 14.05 -7.46 -10.55
N ARG A 73 13.74 -8.74 -10.37
CA ARG A 73 14.62 -9.67 -9.63
C ARG A 73 15.99 -9.80 -10.29
N ARG A 74 16.06 -9.78 -11.63
CA ARG A 74 17.31 -9.83 -12.39
C ARG A 74 18.12 -8.54 -12.26
N ARG A 75 17.45 -7.39 -12.14
CA ARG A 75 18.06 -6.05 -12.00
C ARG A 75 18.36 -5.65 -10.55
N ARG A 76 17.98 -6.47 -9.56
CA ARG A 76 17.98 -6.13 -8.11
C ARG A 76 17.23 -4.84 -7.81
N ASP A 77 16.21 -4.53 -8.59
CA ASP A 77 15.35 -3.38 -8.37
C ASP A 77 14.34 -3.70 -7.28
N GLN A 78 14.74 -3.39 -6.04
CA GLN A 78 13.92 -3.66 -4.86
C GLN A 78 12.64 -2.83 -4.84
N VAL A 79 12.68 -1.61 -5.40
CA VAL A 79 11.48 -0.77 -5.54
C VAL A 79 10.45 -1.51 -6.40
N GLN A 80 10.88 -1.97 -7.56
CA GLN A 80 10.00 -2.66 -8.49
C GLN A 80 9.51 -4.01 -7.95
N LEU A 81 10.36 -4.74 -7.21
CA LEU A 81 10.00 -6.02 -6.60
C LEU A 81 8.91 -5.85 -5.53
N THR A 82 9.10 -4.92 -4.59
CA THR A 82 8.12 -4.59 -3.56
C THR A 82 6.82 -4.12 -4.19
N ALA A 83 6.89 -3.14 -5.10
CA ALA A 83 5.71 -2.56 -5.72
C ALA A 83 4.89 -3.60 -6.48
N ALA A 84 5.54 -4.48 -7.25
CA ALA A 84 4.87 -5.57 -7.96
C ALA A 84 4.21 -6.55 -6.98
N THR A 85 4.90 -6.88 -5.88
CA THR A 85 4.40 -7.87 -4.91
C THR A 85 3.17 -7.35 -4.17
N LEU A 86 3.23 -6.11 -3.65
CA LEU A 86 2.08 -5.48 -2.98
C LEU A 86 0.88 -5.32 -3.94
N SER A 87 1.13 -4.94 -5.20
CA SER A 87 0.07 -4.84 -6.22
C SER A 87 -0.60 -6.20 -6.50
N ILE A 88 0.17 -7.29 -6.56
CA ILE A 88 -0.39 -8.65 -6.73
C ILE A 88 -1.26 -9.04 -5.54
N ILE A 89 -0.79 -8.76 -4.32
CA ILE A 89 -1.55 -9.06 -3.09
C ILE A 89 -2.86 -8.27 -3.08
N TYR A 90 -2.80 -6.98 -3.43
CA TYR A 90 -3.97 -6.10 -3.51
C TYR A 90 -5.04 -6.64 -4.46
N LEU A 91 -4.65 -6.96 -5.71
CA LEU A 91 -5.58 -7.48 -6.71
C LEU A 91 -6.21 -8.81 -6.25
N ARG A 92 -5.39 -9.71 -5.69
CA ARG A 92 -5.89 -10.99 -5.15
C ARG A 92 -6.82 -10.80 -3.95
N ALA A 93 -6.59 -9.79 -3.13
CA ALA A 93 -7.47 -9.45 -2.02
C ALA A 93 -8.81 -8.93 -2.53
N ARG A 94 -8.81 -8.06 -3.56
CA ARG A 94 -10.06 -7.61 -4.22
C ARG A 94 -10.86 -8.75 -4.83
N GLU A 95 -10.21 -9.73 -5.46
CA GLU A 95 -10.87 -10.92 -6.02
C GLU A 95 -11.60 -11.77 -4.95
N ILE A 96 -11.15 -11.72 -3.70
CA ILE A 96 -11.79 -12.42 -2.58
C ILE A 96 -13.06 -11.69 -2.10
N GLY A 97 -13.22 -10.42 -2.45
CA GLY A 97 -14.37 -9.60 -2.05
C GLY A 97 -14.25 -9.10 -0.59
N PRO A 98 -15.34 -9.08 0.19
CA PRO A 98 -15.36 -8.46 1.52
C PRO A 98 -14.27 -8.97 2.49
N LEU A 99 -13.94 -10.27 2.43
CA LEU A 99 -12.89 -10.85 3.28
C LEU A 99 -11.48 -10.32 2.95
N GLY A 100 -11.27 -9.81 1.74
CA GLY A 100 -10.00 -9.22 1.31
C GLY A 100 -9.92 -7.70 1.48
N ALA A 101 -11.04 -7.03 1.78
CA ALA A 101 -11.05 -5.58 2.01
C ALA A 101 -10.03 -5.11 3.06
N PRO A 102 -9.87 -5.80 4.22
CA PRO A 102 -8.88 -5.40 5.22
C PRO A 102 -7.44 -5.42 4.70
N THR A 103 -7.13 -6.30 3.75
CA THR A 103 -5.78 -6.36 3.13
C THR A 103 -5.57 -5.18 2.18
N CYS A 104 -6.61 -4.77 1.46
CA CYS A 104 -6.56 -3.59 0.58
C CYS A 104 -6.31 -2.33 1.42
N GLU A 105 -7.08 -2.14 2.50
CA GLU A 105 -6.93 -1.01 3.43
C GLU A 105 -5.53 -0.95 4.06
N ILE A 106 -4.95 -2.10 4.43
CA ILE A 106 -3.58 -2.15 4.97
C ILE A 106 -2.56 -1.63 3.96
N ILE A 107 -2.72 -2.00 2.69
CA ILE A 107 -1.81 -1.57 1.62
C ILE A 107 -2.05 -0.09 1.33
N ASP A 108 -3.30 0.36 1.19
CA ASP A 108 -3.65 1.76 0.93
C ASP A 108 -3.09 2.68 2.04
N ASN A 109 -3.33 2.34 3.30
CA ASN A 109 -2.78 3.07 4.45
C ASN A 109 -1.24 3.10 4.43
N ALA A 110 -0.57 2.03 3.97
CA ALA A 110 0.88 2.03 3.84
C ALA A 110 1.36 2.94 2.72
N MET A 111 0.68 2.96 1.57
CA MET A 111 1.02 3.86 0.46
C MET A 111 0.84 5.33 0.87
N GLU A 112 -0.21 5.65 1.62
CA GLU A 112 -0.43 6.99 2.18
C GLU A 112 0.69 7.39 3.15
N ARG A 113 1.05 6.52 4.10
CA ARG A 113 2.19 6.79 5.01
C ARG A 113 3.51 6.98 4.28
N TRP A 114 3.75 6.19 3.23
CA TRP A 114 4.98 6.26 2.46
C TRP A 114 5.05 7.49 1.56
N THR A 115 3.91 8.01 1.10
CA THR A 115 3.85 9.26 0.30
C THR A 115 3.85 10.51 1.17
N GLY A 116 3.30 10.44 2.38
CA GLY A 116 3.38 11.48 3.39
C GLY A 116 4.81 11.81 3.81
N ASP A 117 4.96 12.97 4.44
CA ASP A 117 6.22 13.32 5.09
C ASP A 117 6.25 12.67 6.48
N PRO A 118 7.22 11.78 6.80
CA PRO A 118 7.33 11.23 8.16
C PRO A 118 7.59 12.31 9.23
N ASP A 119 8.04 13.50 8.83
CA ASP A 119 8.25 14.68 9.69
C ASP A 119 7.05 15.64 9.73
N ALA A 120 5.97 15.35 9.02
CA ALA A 120 4.69 15.99 9.29
C ALA A 120 4.13 15.41 10.60
N ALA A 121 4.71 15.85 11.71
CA ALA A 121 4.13 15.67 13.02
C ALA A 121 2.65 16.07 12.95
N PRO A 122 1.72 15.32 13.57
CA PRO A 122 0.37 15.82 13.74
C PRO A 122 0.49 17.16 14.44
N ASP A 123 -0.05 18.22 13.82
CA ASP A 123 -0.04 19.58 14.33
C ASP A 123 -0.14 19.55 15.85
N ALA A 124 0.96 19.89 16.52
CA ALA A 124 0.96 20.03 17.95
C ALA A 124 -0.19 21.01 18.27
N PRO A 125 -1.12 20.65 19.18
CA PRO A 125 -2.23 21.53 19.51
C PRO A 125 -1.67 22.91 19.88
N PRO A 126 -2.26 24.01 19.41
CA PRO A 126 -1.76 25.34 19.71
C PRO A 126 -1.68 25.47 21.23
N ASP A 127 -0.46 25.65 21.72
CA ASP A 127 -0.16 25.86 23.13
C ASP A 127 -1.03 27.01 23.65
N PRO A 128 -1.99 26.76 24.57
CA PRO A 128 -2.91 27.79 25.05
C PRO A 128 -2.22 28.85 25.93
N THR A 129 -0.90 28.75 26.16
CA THR A 129 -0.21 29.60 27.14
C THR A 129 0.15 31.00 26.62
N ARG A 130 -0.13 31.34 25.34
CA ARG A 130 0.19 32.68 24.79
C ARG A 130 -0.95 33.71 24.87
N ALA A 131 -2.06 33.41 25.52
CA ALA A 131 -3.21 34.32 25.62
C ALA A 131 -3.31 35.15 26.92
N SER A 132 -2.35 35.06 27.85
CA SER A 132 -2.47 35.71 29.17
C SER A 132 -1.43 36.80 29.47
N ALA A 133 -0.79 37.38 28.45
CA ALA A 133 0.14 38.50 28.62
C ALA A 133 -0.40 39.79 27.98
N SER A 134 -1.58 40.23 28.40
CA SER A 134 -2.03 41.61 28.17
C SER A 134 -3.23 41.93 29.06
N LEU A 135 -3.01 42.09 30.36
CA LEU A 135 -3.92 42.83 31.23
C LEU A 135 -3.24 43.12 32.58
N THR A 136 -2.57 44.26 32.66
CA THR A 136 -2.45 45.00 33.92
C THR A 136 -2.73 46.47 33.66
N PRO A 137 -3.86 46.99 34.17
CA PRO A 137 -4.08 48.41 34.35
C PRO A 137 -3.91 48.78 35.83
N LYS A 138 -2.95 49.65 36.15
CA LYS A 138 -3.12 50.85 37.01
C LYS A 138 -1.79 51.59 37.16
#